data_AF-S7Q3S9-F1
#
_entry.id   AF-S7Q3S9-F1
#
_cell.length_a   1.000
_cell.length_b   1.000
_cell.length_c   1.000
_cell.angle_alpha   90.00
_cell.angle_beta   90.00
_cell.angle_gamma   90.00
#
_symmetry.space_group_name_H-M   'P 1'
#
loop_
_entity.id
_entity.type
_entity.pdbx_description
1 polymer ?
#
loop_
_entity_poly.entity_id
_entity_poly.type
_entity_poly.pdbx_seq_one_letter_code
_entity_poly.pdbx_strand_id
1 'polypeptide(L)'
;MVHQPGAVVQEDPWMSAQALDRLLKMPLPLPRIHTRPWWFPVLELRDPLVLYLEACLADPIFGKNGAMILEIEWMNQVLLMVEKVNSGSLIEITVFGQSRVQNRMKSVLLTLAARHRENRA
;
A
#
# COMPACT_ATOMS: atom_id res chain seq x y z
N MET A 1 12.20 34.37 -45.86
CA MET A 1 12.36 33.43 -44.74
C MET A 1 11.45 33.92 -43.63
N VAL A 2 10.32 33.26 -43.39
CA VAL A 2 9.33 33.65 -42.38
C VAL A 2 9.58 32.81 -41.14
N HIS A 3 9.97 33.45 -40.03
CA HIS A 3 10.07 32.81 -38.72
C HIS A 3 8.67 32.74 -38.09
N GLN A 4 8.18 31.54 -37.80
CA GLN A 4 7.11 31.33 -36.81
C GLN A 4 7.69 31.52 -35.40
N PRO A 5 7.01 32.26 -34.50
CA PRO A 5 7.32 32.17 -33.08
C PRO A 5 6.59 30.96 -32.48
N GLY A 6 7.35 30.12 -31.79
CA GLY A 6 6.83 29.00 -31.02
C GLY A 6 5.84 29.47 -29.98
N ALA A 7 4.75 28.73 -29.84
CA ALA A 7 3.77 28.92 -28.79
C ALA A 7 4.46 28.68 -27.43
N VAL A 8 4.74 29.77 -26.71
CA VAL A 8 5.02 29.71 -25.28
C VAL A 8 3.72 29.30 -24.62
N VAL A 9 3.64 28.04 -24.19
CA VAL A 9 2.61 27.59 -23.26
C VAL A 9 2.90 28.30 -21.94
N GLN A 10 2.26 29.44 -21.76
CA GLN A 10 2.28 30.20 -20.54
C GLN A 10 1.40 29.44 -19.55
N GLU A 11 2.01 28.61 -18.71
CA GLU A 11 1.29 27.95 -17.62
C GLU A 11 0.81 29.03 -16.65
N ASP A 12 -0.50 29.31 -16.69
CA ASP A 12 -1.13 30.35 -15.90
C ASP A 12 -0.92 30.07 -14.40
N PRO A 13 -0.19 30.93 -13.66
CA PRO A 13 0.07 30.73 -12.23
C PRO A 13 -1.21 30.59 -11.40
N TRP A 14 -2.32 31.15 -11.89
CA TRP A 14 -3.66 31.05 -11.30
C TRP A 14 -4.26 29.64 -11.38
N MET A 15 -3.96 28.86 -12.42
CA MET A 15 -4.42 27.47 -12.54
C MET A 15 -3.72 26.57 -11.52
N SER A 16 -2.43 26.79 -11.26
CA SER A 16 -1.67 26.06 -10.25
C SER A 16 -2.16 26.36 -8.82
N ALA A 17 -2.49 27.63 -8.52
CA ALA A 17 -3.03 28.01 -7.22
C ALA A 17 -4.42 27.40 -6.96
N GLN A 18 -5.31 27.40 -7.96
CA GLN A 18 -6.63 26.76 -7.85
C GLN A 18 -6.54 25.24 -7.76
N ALA A 19 -5.60 24.62 -8.46
CA ALA A 19 -5.36 23.18 -8.38
C ALA A 19 -4.83 22.77 -7.00
N LEU A 20 -3.90 23.55 -6.43
CA LEU A 20 -3.39 23.35 -5.06
C LEU A 20 -4.47 23.58 -4.01
N ASP A 21 -5.28 24.62 -4.15
CA ASP A 21 -6.39 24.91 -3.24
C ASP A 21 -7.47 23.80 -3.29
N ARG A 22 -7.73 23.22 -4.47
CA ARG A 22 -8.58 22.02 -4.61
C ARG A 22 -7.96 20.78 -3.99
N LEU A 23 -6.65 20.56 -4.13
CA LEU A 23 -5.94 19.45 -3.49
C LEU A 23 -5.95 19.55 -1.96
N LEU A 24 -5.77 20.76 -1.42
CA LEU A 24 -5.81 21.02 0.03
C LEU A 24 -7.22 20.92 0.60
N LYS A 25 -8.25 21.18 -0.21
CA LYS A 25 -9.68 21.04 0.16
C LYS A 25 -10.21 19.62 -0.01
N MET A 26 -9.54 18.75 -0.76
CA MET A 26 -9.85 17.33 -0.73
C MET A 26 -9.45 16.78 0.64
N PRO A 27 -10.29 15.94 1.28
CA PRO A 27 -9.84 15.14 2.40
C PRO A 27 -8.83 14.14 1.85
N LEU A 28 -7.58 14.57 1.73
CA LEU A 28 -6.47 13.68 1.43
C LEU A 28 -6.43 12.69 2.60
N PRO A 29 -6.42 11.37 2.35
CA PRO A 29 -6.17 10.42 3.41
C PRO A 29 -4.88 10.85 4.09
N LEU A 30 -4.89 10.97 5.42
CA LEU A 30 -3.70 11.37 6.18
C LEU A 30 -2.51 10.56 5.66
N PRO A 31 -1.34 11.17 5.40
CA PRO A 31 -0.16 10.44 5.00
C PRO A 31 0.09 9.35 6.04
N ARG A 32 -0.03 8.09 5.61
CA ARG A 32 0.11 6.92 6.48
C ARG A 32 1.60 6.68 6.67
N ILE A 33 2.15 7.34 7.68
CA ILE A 33 3.56 7.23 8.05
C ILE A 33 3.77 5.86 8.68
N HIS A 34 4.32 4.92 7.91
CA HIS A 34 4.86 3.68 8.45
C HIS A 34 6.35 3.86 8.72
N THR A 35 6.71 3.80 10.01
CA THR A 35 8.11 3.89 10.43
C THR A 35 8.83 2.59 10.08
N ARG A 36 9.83 2.66 9.21
CA ARG A 36 10.70 1.52 8.90
C ARG A 36 11.40 1.04 10.19
N PRO A 37 11.28 -0.23 10.56
CA PRO A 37 12.04 -0.79 11.68
C PRO A 37 13.55 -0.65 11.47
N TRP A 38 14.32 -0.58 12.56
CA TRP A 38 15.79 -0.45 12.50
C TRP A 38 16.48 -1.66 11.86
N TRP A 39 15.85 -2.84 11.97
CA TRP A 39 16.35 -4.10 11.44
C TRP A 39 16.02 -4.29 9.94
N PHE A 40 15.05 -3.55 9.40
CA PHE A 40 14.57 -3.78 8.03
C PHE A 40 15.47 -3.07 6.99
N PRO A 41 16.00 -3.78 5.99
CA PRO A 41 16.90 -3.19 4.99
C PRO A 41 16.20 -2.17 4.08
N VAL A 42 16.82 -1.01 3.89
CA VAL A 42 16.25 0.06 3.03
C VAL A 42 16.11 -0.35 1.56
N LEU A 43 17.02 -1.22 1.06
CA LEU A 43 17.00 -1.66 -0.34
C LEU A 43 15.78 -2.54 -0.65
N GLU A 44 15.26 -3.25 0.34
CA GLU A 44 14.10 -4.13 0.21
C GLU A 44 12.77 -3.35 0.13
N LEU A 45 12.82 -2.01 0.27
CA LEU A 45 11.66 -1.13 0.06
C LEU A 45 11.39 -0.82 -1.43
N ARG A 46 12.32 -1.14 -2.34
CA ARG A 46 12.26 -0.67 -3.74
C ARG A 46 11.20 -1.35 -4.60
N ASP A 47 10.96 -2.63 -4.37
CA ASP A 47 10.12 -3.48 -5.22
C ASP A 47 9.16 -4.30 -4.35
N PRO A 48 8.09 -3.68 -3.83
CA PRO A 48 7.13 -4.39 -3.00
C PRO A 48 6.23 -5.31 -3.81
N LEU A 49 5.81 -6.40 -3.19
CA LEU A 49 4.73 -7.24 -3.69
C LEU A 49 3.38 -6.76 -3.14
N VAL A 50 2.44 -6.44 -4.02
CA VAL A 50 1.07 -6.01 -3.64
C VAL A 50 0.06 -7.13 -3.91
N LEU A 51 -0.83 -7.37 -2.96
CA LEU A 51 -1.88 -8.39 -3.02
C LEU A 51 -3.20 -7.81 -2.51
N TYR A 52 -4.33 -8.34 -3.00
CA TYR A 52 -5.67 -7.95 -2.54
C TYR A 52 -6.40 -9.16 -1.96
N LEU A 53 -6.97 -8.98 -0.77
CA LEU A 53 -7.84 -9.97 -0.11
C LEU A 53 -9.15 -9.31 0.33
N GLU A 54 -10.16 -10.11 0.63
CA GLU A 54 -11.40 -9.61 1.23
C GLU A 54 -11.13 -9.02 2.61
N ALA A 55 -11.72 -7.85 2.91
CA ALA A 55 -11.48 -7.17 4.19
C ALA A 55 -11.94 -7.98 5.41
N CYS A 56 -12.88 -8.91 5.22
CA CYS A 56 -13.34 -9.82 6.26
C CYS A 56 -12.24 -10.82 6.72
N LEU A 57 -11.15 -10.94 5.96
CA LEU A 57 -9.99 -11.79 6.27
C LEU A 57 -8.90 -11.05 7.04
N ALA A 58 -9.02 -9.73 7.24
CA ALA A 58 -8.02 -8.93 7.93
C ALA A 58 -7.81 -9.39 9.39
N ASP A 59 -8.88 -9.39 10.19
CA ASP A 59 -8.80 -9.76 11.60
C ASP A 59 -8.44 -11.24 11.81
N PRO A 60 -8.94 -12.21 11.02
CA PRO A 60 -8.50 -13.60 11.12
C PRO A 60 -7.00 -13.82 10.83
N ILE A 61 -6.42 -13.07 9.88
CA ILE A 61 -5.02 -13.25 9.47
C ILE A 61 -4.07 -12.43 10.34
N PHE A 62 -4.39 -11.17 10.60
CA PHE A 62 -3.50 -10.20 11.24
C PHE A 62 -3.88 -9.91 12.70
N GLY A 63 -4.90 -10.59 13.23
CA GLY A 63 -5.48 -10.28 14.53
C GLY A 63 -6.33 -9.01 14.50
N LYS A 64 -7.15 -8.83 15.53
CA LYS A 64 -8.02 -7.65 15.67
C LYS A 64 -7.20 -6.37 15.57
N ASN A 65 -7.60 -5.47 14.66
CA ASN A 65 -6.88 -4.21 14.39
C ASN A 65 -5.39 -4.41 14.00
N GLY A 66 -5.01 -5.57 13.46
CA GLY A 66 -3.64 -5.82 13.03
C GLY A 66 -2.66 -6.11 14.18
N ALA A 67 -3.13 -6.54 15.35
CA ALA A 67 -2.29 -6.79 16.52
C ALA A 67 -1.12 -7.78 16.27
N MET A 68 -1.24 -8.68 15.31
CA MET A 68 -0.21 -9.67 14.96
C MET A 68 0.77 -9.18 13.89
N ILE A 69 0.57 -8.02 13.27
CA ILE A 69 1.39 -7.56 12.14
C ILE A 69 2.87 -7.51 12.52
N LEU A 70 3.21 -6.86 13.64
CA LEU A 70 4.61 -6.74 14.08
C LEU A 70 5.28 -8.09 14.34
N GLU A 71 4.53 -9.05 14.89
CA GLU A 71 5.03 -10.41 15.14
C GLU A 71 5.28 -11.15 13.82
N ILE A 72 4.34 -11.07 12.87
CA ILE A 72 4.48 -11.65 11.54
C ILE A 72 5.68 -11.05 10.81
N GLU A 73 5.83 -9.72 10.85
CA GLU A 73 6.95 -8.98 10.25
C GLU A 73 8.29 -9.45 10.80
N TRP A 74 8.43 -9.45 12.13
CA TRP A 74 9.66 -9.86 12.80
C TRP A 74 10.01 -11.33 12.51
N MET A 75 9.05 -12.24 12.62
CA MET A 75 9.31 -13.67 12.43
C MET A 75 9.67 -14.03 10.99
N ASN A 76 9.13 -13.31 10.02
CA ASN A 76 9.34 -13.61 8.61
C ASN A 76 10.37 -12.68 7.95
N GLN A 77 10.91 -11.71 8.70
CA GLN A 77 11.84 -10.69 8.21
C GLN A 77 11.27 -9.94 6.99
N VAL A 78 10.00 -9.53 7.10
CA VAL A 78 9.28 -8.74 6.08
C VAL A 78 8.69 -7.49 6.71
N LEU A 79 8.40 -6.48 5.90
CA LEU A 79 7.59 -5.34 6.33
C LEU A 79 6.25 -5.40 5.59
N LEU A 80 5.16 -5.24 6.33
CA LEU A 80 3.79 -5.39 5.84
C LEU A 80 3.04 -4.07 6.01
N MET A 81 2.36 -3.66 4.95
CA MET A 81 1.36 -2.60 5.02
C MET A 81 0.01 -3.21 4.67
N VAL A 82 -0.97 -3.04 5.55
CA VAL A 82 -2.33 -3.56 5.36
C VAL A 82 -3.31 -2.39 5.36
N GLU A 83 -3.94 -2.16 4.23
CA GLU A 83 -4.81 -1.01 4.01
C GLU A 83 -6.20 -1.44 3.56
N LYS A 84 -7.25 -0.84 4.13
CA LYS A 84 -8.60 -1.02 3.59
C LYS A 84 -8.77 -0.16 2.34
N VAL A 85 -9.16 -0.79 1.25
CA VAL A 85 -9.40 -0.16 -0.06
C VAL A 85 -10.80 -0.49 -0.56
N ASN A 86 -11.21 0.11 -1.68
CA ASN A 86 -12.50 -0.14 -2.34
C ASN A 86 -13.70 -0.10 -1.36
N SER A 87 -13.88 1.04 -0.70
CA SER A 87 -14.94 1.27 0.30
C SER A 87 -14.91 0.31 1.50
N GLY A 88 -13.77 -0.33 1.75
CA GLY A 88 -13.57 -1.28 2.85
C GLY A 88 -14.00 -2.72 2.54
N SER A 89 -14.32 -3.04 1.29
CA SER A 89 -14.62 -4.41 0.85
C SER A 89 -13.36 -5.28 0.71
N LEU A 90 -12.24 -4.65 0.35
CA LEU A 90 -10.95 -5.30 0.17
C LEU A 90 -9.90 -4.71 1.10
N ILE A 91 -8.89 -5.52 1.38
CA ILE A 91 -7.63 -5.06 1.95
C ILE A 91 -6.54 -5.21 0.89
N GLU A 92 -5.75 -4.17 0.74
CA GLU A 92 -4.48 -4.18 0.04
C GLU A 92 -3.40 -4.56 1.04
N ILE A 93 -2.58 -5.55 0.70
CA ILE A 93 -1.44 -6.00 1.49
C ILE A 93 -0.20 -5.76 0.64
N THR A 94 0.65 -4.86 1.11
CA THR A 94 1.95 -4.58 0.52
C THR A 94 3.03 -5.27 1.34
N VAL A 95 3.82 -6.11 0.69
CA VAL A 95 4.90 -6.89 1.30
C VAL A 95 6.23 -6.39 0.78
N PHE A 96 7.02 -5.77 1.66
CA PHE A 96 8.41 -5.42 1.39
C PHE A 96 9.33 -6.52 1.90
N GLY A 97 10.39 -6.79 1.16
CA GLY A 97 11.34 -7.85 1.50
C GLY A 97 12.07 -8.35 0.27
N GLN A 98 12.96 -9.32 0.44
CA GLN A 98 13.54 -10.05 -0.69
C GLN A 98 12.44 -10.80 -1.46
N SER A 99 12.55 -10.87 -2.79
CA SER A 99 11.53 -11.49 -3.65
C SER A 99 11.20 -12.95 -3.27
N ARG A 100 12.18 -13.71 -2.75
CA ARG A 100 11.95 -15.07 -2.23
C ARG A 100 11.03 -15.09 -1.01
N VAL A 101 11.25 -14.15 -0.08
CA VAL A 101 10.46 -14.04 1.15
C VAL A 101 9.07 -13.49 0.84
N GLN A 102 8.96 -12.51 -0.06
CA GLN A 102 7.68 -12.01 -0.57
C GLN A 102 6.81 -13.13 -1.15
N ASN A 103 7.38 -13.96 -2.03
CA ASN A 103 6.66 -15.09 -2.63
C ASN A 103 6.22 -16.12 -1.58
N ARG A 104 7.05 -16.40 -0.58
CA ARG A 104 6.66 -17.25 0.56
C ARG A 104 5.49 -16.65 1.33
N MET A 105 5.54 -15.35 1.64
CA MET A 105 4.45 -14.67 2.33
C MET A 105 3.18 -14.62 1.52
N LYS A 106 3.26 -14.42 0.20
CA LYS A 106 2.11 -14.54 -0.71
C LYS A 106 1.44 -15.89 -0.57
N SER A 107 2.21 -16.98 -0.65
CA SER A 107 1.67 -18.33 -0.50
C SER A 107 1.00 -18.53 0.86
N VAL A 108 1.66 -18.12 1.96
CA VAL A 108 1.10 -18.23 3.32
C VAL A 108 -0.22 -17.47 3.44
N LEU A 109 -0.26 -16.20 3.01
CA LEU A 109 -1.45 -15.36 3.09
C LEU A 109 -2.61 -15.94 2.26
N LEU A 110 -2.34 -16.44 1.05
CA LEU A 110 -3.35 -17.05 0.20
C LEU A 110 -3.88 -18.37 0.79
N THR A 111 -3.00 -19.21 1.38
CA THR A 111 -3.43 -20.45 2.04
C THR A 111 -4.28 -20.17 3.28
N LEU A 112 -3.89 -19.19 4.10
CA LEU A 112 -4.69 -18.76 5.26
C LEU A 112 -6.06 -18.22 4.81
N ALA A 113 -6.07 -17.37 3.78
CA ALA A 113 -7.30 -16.84 3.19
C ALA A 113 -8.23 -17.97 2.69
N ALA A 114 -7.69 -18.96 1.98
CA ALA A 114 -8.45 -20.11 1.49
C ALA A 114 -9.05 -20.91 2.65
N ARG A 115 -8.25 -21.25 3.67
CA ARG A 115 -8.72 -21.96 4.86
C ARG A 115 -9.82 -21.22 5.60
N HIS A 116 -9.70 -19.89 5.72
CA HIS A 116 -10.74 -19.07 6.34
C HIS A 116 -12.02 -18.98 5.49
N ARG A 117 -11.93 -19.05 4.17
CA ARG A 117 -13.10 -19.14 3.29
C ARG A 117 -13.81 -20.49 3.44
N GLU A 118 -13.06 -21.59 3.48
CA GLU A 118 -13.61 -22.94 3.68
C GLU A 118 -14.35 -23.04 5.02
N ASN A 119 -13.79 -22.49 6.09
CA ASN A 119 -14.43 -22.51 7.42
C ASN A 119 -15.68 -21.59 7.52
N ARG A 120 -15.95 -20.76 6.50
CA ARG A 120 -17.14 -19.90 6.44
C ARG A 120 -18.27 -20.52 5.60
N ALA A 121 -17.98 -21.54 4.80
CA ALA A 121 -18.93 -22.28 4.00
C ALA A 121 -19.63 -23.36 4.84
#